data_AF-A0A2S6IEK2-F1
#
_entry.id   AF-A0A2S6IEK2-F1
#
_cell.length_a   1.000
_cell.length_b   1.000
_cell.length_c   1.000
_cell.angle_alpha   90.00
_cell.angle_beta   90.00
_cell.angle_gamma   90.00
#
_symmetry.space_group_name_H-M   'P 1'
#
loop_
_entity.id
_entity.type
_entity.pdbx_description
1 polymer ?
#
loop_
_entity_poly.entity_id
_entity_poly.type
_entity_poly.pdbx_seq_one_letter_code
_entity_poly.pdbx_strand_id
1 'polypeptide(L)'
;MNLYLVLDGEREVVVAAEREDRFYAYDPHTGRFHLNRALWRDFYGDAELEFRPVDAATGRERIAAGVGGYDARELADLLAEHEADPAPLLPADLLGEEPSTAASAPPPGRPPGVS
;
A
#
# COMPACT_ATOMS: atom_id res chain seq x y z
N MET A 1 7.53 -3.32 11.22
CA MET A 1 7.04 -2.70 9.98
C MET A 1 5.73 -2.06 10.31
N ASN A 2 5.64 -0.75 10.15
CA ASN A 2 4.46 0.03 10.49
C ASN A 2 3.82 0.56 9.21
N LEU A 3 2.50 0.66 9.20
CA LEU A 3 1.76 1.23 8.08
C LEU A 3 1.07 2.50 8.56
N TYR A 4 1.10 3.52 7.70
CA TYR A 4 0.51 4.81 7.99
C TYR A 4 -0.35 5.24 6.80
N LEU A 5 -1.51 5.79 7.11
CA LEU A 5 -2.25 6.63 6.18
C LEU A 5 -1.77 8.06 6.39
N VAL A 6 -1.18 8.65 5.35
CA VAL A 6 -0.67 10.02 5.37
C VAL A 6 -1.79 10.96 4.94
N LEU A 7 -2.10 11.95 5.77
CA LEU A 7 -3.10 12.97 5.51
C LEU A 7 -2.46 14.35 5.43
N ASP A 8 -2.97 15.17 4.52
CA ASP A 8 -2.71 16.61 4.42
C ASP A 8 -4.03 17.32 4.76
N GLY A 9 -4.20 17.68 6.03
CA GLY A 9 -5.48 18.14 6.57
C GLY A 9 -6.58 17.07 6.44
N GLU A 10 -7.59 17.35 5.62
CA GLU A 10 -8.72 16.44 5.37
C GLU A 10 -8.48 15.50 4.18
N ARG A 11 -7.39 15.71 3.43
CA ARG A 11 -7.08 14.93 2.23
C ARG A 11 -6.21 13.74 2.58
N GLU A 12 -6.66 12.56 2.17
CA GLU A 12 -5.83 11.36 2.22
C GLU A 12 -4.83 11.41 1.06
N VAL A 13 -3.55 11.53 1.40
CA VAL A 13 -2.48 11.75 0.42
C VAL A 13 -1.96 10.43 -0.10
N VAL A 14 -1.51 9.52 0.79
CA VAL A 14 -0.87 8.27 0.36
C VAL A 14 -0.84 7.24 1.49
N VAL A 15 -0.77 5.95 1.15
CA VAL A 15 -0.41 4.90 2.11
C VAL A 15 1.11 4.78 2.19
N ALA A 16 1.66 4.97 3.38
CA ALA A 16 3.08 4.84 3.65
C ALA A 16 3.38 3.59 4.47
N ALA A 17 4.54 2.99 4.22
CA ALA A 17 5.07 1.86 4.97
C ALA A 17 6.45 2.19 5.52
N GLU A 18 6.65 1.99 6.81
CA GLU A 18 7.94 2.14 7.48
C GLU A 18 8.57 0.75 7.70
N ARG A 19 9.73 0.54 7.08
CA ARG A 19 10.51 -0.68 7.19
C ARG A 19 12.00 -0.32 7.25
N GLU A 20 12.69 -0.83 8.28
CA GLU A 20 14.15 -0.64 8.45
C GLU A 20 14.55 0.84 8.39
N ASP A 21 13.84 1.70 9.12
CA ASP A 21 14.04 3.17 9.17
C ASP A 21 13.87 3.88 7.82
N ARG A 22 13.22 3.22 6.85
CA ARG A 22 12.90 3.80 5.54
C ARG A 22 11.39 3.86 5.35
N PHE A 23 10.94 4.96 4.77
CA PHE A 23 9.55 5.15 4.37
C PHE A 23 9.38 4.81 2.89
N TYR A 24 8.35 4.05 2.60
CA TYR A 24 7.93 3.71 1.25
C TYR A 24 6.52 4.25 1.03
N ALA A 25 6.28 4.92 -0.09
CA ALA A 25 4.97 5.45 -0.46
C ALA A 25 4.34 4.57 -1.54
N TYR A 26 3.06 4.23 -1.39
CA TYR A 26 2.32 3.55 -2.44
C TYR A 26 2.05 4.49 -3.61
N ASP A 27 2.39 4.04 -4.81
CA ASP A 27 2.11 4.74 -6.05
C ASP A 27 1.05 3.97 -6.86
N PRO A 28 -0.13 4.55 -7.12
CA PRO A 28 -1.20 3.86 -7.84
C PRO A 28 -0.93 3.70 -9.34
N HIS A 29 -0.05 4.51 -9.94
CA HIS A 29 0.28 4.40 -11.38
C HIS A 29 1.15 3.18 -11.66
N THR A 30 2.08 2.89 -10.75
CA THR A 30 2.97 1.72 -10.83
C THR A 30 2.41 0.50 -10.09
N GLY A 31 1.47 0.71 -9.16
CA GLY A 31 0.90 -0.31 -8.29
C GLY A 31 1.87 -0.84 -7.23
N ARG A 32 2.92 -0.08 -6.91
CA ARG A 32 4.04 -0.51 -6.05
C ARG A 32 4.38 0.52 -5.00
N PHE A 33 5.12 0.10 -3.99
CA PHE A 33 5.68 0.97 -2.96
C PHE A 33 7.10 1.37 -3.33
N HIS A 34 7.35 2.67 -3.36
CA HIS A 34 8.65 3.27 -3.73
C HIS A 34 9.26 3.97 -2.54
N LEU A 35 10.60 3.97 -2.47
CA LEU A 35 11.30 4.65 -1.38
C LEU A 35 11.03 6.15 -1.44
N ASN A 36 10.42 6.71 -0.40
CA ASN A 36 10.09 8.13 -0.35
C ASN A 36 10.82 8.82 0.81
N ARG A 37 11.89 9.53 0.46
CA ARG A 37 12.71 10.28 1.43
C ARG A 37 12.02 11.53 1.96
N ALA A 38 11.07 12.09 1.21
CA ALA A 38 10.31 13.25 1.65
C ALA A 38 9.43 12.89 2.85
N LEU A 39 8.76 11.73 2.81
CA LEU A 39 7.99 11.22 3.95
C LEU A 39 8.86 10.97 5.18
N TRP A 40 10.07 10.41 5.00
CA TRP A 40 11.00 10.23 6.12
C TRP A 40 11.39 11.57 6.76
N ARG A 41 11.69 12.58 5.94
CA ARG A 41 12.04 13.92 6.45
C ARG A 41 10.87 14.57 7.19
N ASP A 42 9.67 14.43 6.66
CA ASP A 42 8.47 15.01 7.26
C ASP A 42 8.13 14.34 8.60
N PHE A 43 8.18 13.00 8.65
CA PHE A 43 7.89 12.23 9.85
C PHE A 43 8.81 12.56 11.04
N TYR A 44 10.11 12.77 10.79
CA TYR A 44 11.10 13.03 11.85
C TYR A 44 11.47 14.51 12.03
N GLY A 45 10.96 15.41 11.18
CA GLY A 45 11.46 16.78 11.07
C GLY A 45 10.36 17.82 10.95
N ASP A 46 9.88 18.02 9.72
CA ASP A 46 8.97 19.12 9.36
C ASP A 46 7.57 18.98 9.99
N ALA A 47 7.09 17.73 10.15
CA ALA A 47 5.79 17.39 10.76
C ALA A 47 4.59 18.14 10.15
N GLU A 48 4.61 18.33 8.83
CA GLU A 48 3.53 19.01 8.09
C GLU A 48 2.35 18.07 7.82
N LEU A 49 2.59 16.77 7.67
CA LEU A 49 1.56 15.76 7.39
C LEU A 49 1.13 15.00 8.66
N GLU A 50 -0.13 14.56 8.70
CA GLU A 50 -0.62 13.65 9.73
C GLU A 50 -0.34 12.20 9.32
N PHE A 51 0.43 11.49 10.14
CA PHE A 51 0.70 10.06 9.95
C PHE A 51 -0.20 9.24 10.86
N ARG A 52 -1.34 8.78 10.33
CA ARG A 52 -2.27 7.94 11.08
C ARG A 52 -1.86 6.47 10.98
N PRO A 53 -1.51 5.78 12.08
CA PRO A 53 -1.20 4.36 12.02
C PRO A 53 -2.42 3.55 11.58
N VAL A 54 -2.22 2.63 10.65
CA VAL A 54 -3.26 1.74 10.11
C VAL A 54 -2.77 0.30 10.08
N ASP A 55 -3.70 -0.64 10.06
CA ASP A 55 -3.39 -2.06 9.83
C ASP A 55 -3.36 -2.37 8.32
N ALA A 56 -2.89 -3.58 7.98
CA ALA A 56 -2.75 -4.01 6.60
C ALA A 56 -4.07 -4.18 5.85
N ALA A 57 -5.19 -4.48 6.52
CA ALA A 57 -6.49 -4.55 5.87
C ALA A 57 -6.98 -3.16 5.50
N THR A 58 -6.86 -2.20 6.43
CA THR A 58 -7.16 -0.78 6.17
C THR A 58 -6.27 -0.22 5.05
N GLY A 59 -4.97 -0.52 5.05
CA GLY A 59 -4.07 -0.10 3.98
C GLY A 59 -4.49 -0.60 2.60
N ARG A 60 -4.91 -1.87 2.49
CA ARG A 60 -5.44 -2.43 1.23
C ARG A 60 -6.74 -1.75 0.80
N GLU A 61 -7.66 -1.51 1.73
CA GLU A 61 -8.92 -0.83 1.44
C GLU A 61 -8.67 0.56 0.85
N ARG A 62 -7.74 1.33 1.41
CA ARG A 62 -7.40 2.67 0.92
C ARG A 62 -6.68 2.67 -0.43
N ILE A 63 -5.81 1.70 -0.65
CA ILE A 63 -5.20 1.48 -1.97
C ILE A 63 -6.29 1.16 -3.01
N ALA A 64 -7.21 0.25 -2.69
CA ALA A 64 -8.32 -0.11 -3.56
C ALA A 64 -9.29 1.07 -3.80
N ALA A 65 -9.43 1.97 -2.81
CA ALA A 65 -10.20 3.21 -2.93
C ALA A 65 -9.51 4.30 -3.77
N GLY A 66 -8.25 4.11 -4.17
CA GLY A 66 -7.52 5.04 -5.03
C GLY A 66 -6.82 6.18 -4.30
N VAL A 67 -6.50 6.02 -3.02
CA VAL A 67 -5.67 7.00 -2.29
C VAL A 67 -4.29 7.11 -2.94
N GLY A 68 -3.66 8.30 -2.92
CA GLY A 68 -2.42 8.51 -3.69
C GLY A 68 -2.64 8.86 -5.14
N GLY A 69 -3.89 8.99 -5.60
CA GLY A 69 -4.18 9.46 -6.94
C GLY A 69 -3.69 10.89 -7.16
N TYR A 70 -2.69 11.04 -8.03
CA TYR A 70 -2.21 12.33 -8.52
C TYR A 70 -2.23 12.34 -10.06
N ASP A 71 -2.41 13.51 -10.66
CA ASP A 71 -2.35 13.63 -12.12
C ASP A 71 -0.89 13.44 -12.57
N ALA A 72 -0.64 12.39 -13.35
CA ALA A 72 0.69 12.04 -13.83
C ALA A 72 1.32 13.14 -14.71
N ARG A 73 0.53 14.07 -15.26
CA ARG A 73 1.06 15.22 -16.02
C ARG A 73 1.52 16.34 -15.10
N GLU A 74 0.90 16.49 -13.93
CA GLU A 74 1.27 17.51 -12.95
C GLU A 74 2.49 17.09 -12.11
N LEU A 75 2.69 15.78 -11.93
CA LEU A 75 3.78 15.19 -11.12
C LEU A 75 4.64 14.23 -11.94
N ALA A 76 4.98 14.63 -13.17
CA ALA A 76 5.79 13.82 -14.08
C ALA A 76 7.19 13.51 -13.53
N ASP A 77 7.80 14.45 -12.78
CA ASP A 77 9.11 14.24 -12.13
C ASP A 77 9.04 13.16 -11.04
N LEU A 78 7.98 13.15 -10.24
CA LEU A 78 7.76 12.13 -9.21
C LEU A 78 7.54 10.75 -9.84
N LEU A 79 6.73 10.69 -10.90
CA LEU A 79 6.50 9.46 -11.64
C LEU A 79 7.80 8.93 -12.26
N ALA A 80 8.61 9.80 -12.87
CA ALA A 80 9.90 9.41 -13.44
C ALA A 80 10.87 8.91 -12.36
N GLU A 81 10.87 9.49 -11.16
CA GLU A 81 11.67 9.00 -10.02
C GLU A 81 11.20 7.60 -9.58
N HIS A 82 9.89 7.38 -9.46
CA HIS A 82 9.32 6.08 -9.12
C HIS A 82 9.56 5.01 -10.22
N GLU A 83 9.48 5.38 -11.50
CA GLU A 83 9.80 4.47 -12.61
C GLU A 83 11.29 4.13 -12.67
N ALA A 84 12.16 5.04 -12.22
CA ALA A 84 13.60 4.82 -12.12
C ALA A 84 14.01 4.08 -10.84
N ASP A 85 13.08 3.80 -9.92
CA ASP A 85 13.39 3.09 -8.67
C ASP A 85 13.86 1.66 -8.97
N PRO A 86 15.08 1.27 -8.55
CA PRO A 86 15.65 -0.03 -8.88
C PRO A 86 15.12 -1.17 -8.00
N ALA A 87 14.34 -0.87 -6.94
CA ALA A 87 13.91 -1.86 -5.96
C ALA A 87 12.49 -1.57 -5.42
N PRO A 88 11.47 -1.46 -6.29
CA PRO A 88 10.11 -1.18 -5.85
C PRO A 88 9.52 -2.40 -5.14
N LEU A 89 8.85 -2.17 -4.01
CA LEU A 89 8.26 -3.23 -3.20
C LEU A 89 6.82 -3.50 -3.63
N LEU A 90 6.44 -4.78 -3.67
CA LEU A 90 5.05 -5.13 -3.94
C LEU A 90 4.19 -4.87 -2.70
N PRO A 91 2.91 -4.50 -2.87
CA PRO A 91 1.98 -4.41 -1.75
C PRO A 91 1.92 -5.70 -0.93
N ALA A 92 2.07 -6.87 -1.56
CA ALA A 92 2.09 -8.16 -0.88
C ALA A 92 3.29 -8.32 0.09
N ASP A 93 4.46 -7.75 -0.23
CA ASP A 93 5.64 -7.80 0.65
C ASP A 93 5.47 -6.96 1.92
N LEU A 94 4.63 -5.91 1.87
CA LEU A 94 4.45 -4.95 2.97
C LEU A 94 3.15 -5.16 3.75
N LEU A 95 2.07 -5.49 3.05
CA LEU A 95 0.74 -5.71 3.63
C LEU A 95 0.52 -7.20 3.97
N GLY A 96 1.37 -8.09 3.46
CA GLY A 96 1.17 -9.54 3.42
C GLY A 96 0.38 -9.97 2.18
N GLU A 97 0.37 -11.27 1.89
CA GLU A 97 -0.65 -11.82 0.99
C GLU A 97 -2.02 -11.66 1.67
N GLU A 98 -3.06 -11.31 0.91
CA GLU A 98 -4.41 -11.59 1.41
C GLU A 98 -4.43 -13.09 1.78
N PRO A 99 -5.08 -13.51 2.88
CA PRO A 99 -5.35 -14.92 3.05
C PRO A 99 -6.17 -15.32 1.84
N SER A 100 -5.50 -15.91 0.86
CA SER A 100 -6.11 -16.43 -0.33
C SER A 100 -7.19 -17.33 0.20
N THR A 101 -8.44 -16.89 0.05
CA THR A 101 -9.59 -17.74 0.35
C THR A 101 -9.67 -18.75 -0.79
N ALA A 102 -8.61 -19.55 -0.95
CA ALA A 102 -8.72 -20.94 -1.29
C ALA A 102 -9.36 -21.64 -0.07
N ALA A 103 -10.60 -21.25 0.24
CA ALA A 103 -11.55 -22.17 0.83
C ALA A 103 -11.70 -23.29 -0.19
N SER A 104 -10.90 -24.32 0.01
CA SER A 104 -11.03 -25.65 -0.56
C SER A 104 -12.52 -25.97 -0.63
N ALA A 105 -13.05 -26.04 -1.85
CA ALA A 105 -14.41 -26.46 -2.10
C ALA A 105 -14.65 -27.78 -1.35
N PRO A 106 -15.79 -27.95 -0.65
CA PRO A 106 -16.10 -29.23 -0.04
C PRO A 106 -16.09 -30.32 -1.15
N PRO A 107 -15.52 -31.51 -0.91
CA PRO A 107 -15.58 -32.58 -1.89
C PRO A 107 -17.05 -32.85 -2.23
N PRO A 108 -17.42 -32.98 -3.52
CA PRO A 108 -18.79 -33.28 -3.88
C PRO A 108 -19.21 -34.57 -3.18
N GLY A 109 -20.29 -34.46 -2.39
CA GLY A 109 -20.84 -35.54 -1.61
C GLY A 109 -21.03 -36.80 -2.45
N ARG A 110 -20.51 -37.92 -1.95
CA ARG A 110 -20.81 -39.25 -2.46
C ARG A 110 -22.33 -39.47 -2.31
N PRO A 111 -23.08 -39.82 -3.36
CA PRO A 111 -24.49 -40.14 -3.19
C PRO A 111 -24.64 -41.42 -2.35
N PRO A 112 -25.77 -41.59 -1.62
CA PRO A 112 -26.01 -42.80 -0.87
C PRO A 112 -26.29 -43.95 -1.85
N GLY A 113 -25.32 -44.84 -2.00
CA GLY A 113 -25.51 -46.13 -2.63
C GLY A 113 -26.21 -47.07 -1.66
N VAL A 114 -27.53 -47.08 -1.70
CA VAL A 114 -28.36 -48.19 -1.21
C VAL A 114 -28.41 -49.24 -2.32
N SER A 115 -27.86 -50.42 -2.06
CA SER A 115 -28.33 -51.71 -2.56
C SER A 115 -27.70 -52.82 -1.71
#